data_AF-A0A250IGK3-F1
#
_entry.id   AF-A0A250IGK3-F1
#
_cell.length_a   1.000
_cell.length_b   1.000
_cell.length_c   1.000
_cell.angle_alpha   90.00
_cell.angle_beta   90.00
_cell.angle_gamma   90.00
#
_symmetry.space_group_name_H-M   'P 1'
#
loop_
_entity.id
_entity.type
_entity.pdbx_description
1 polymer ?
#
loop_
_entity_poly.entity_id
_entity_poly.type
_entity_poly.pdbx_seq_one_letter_code
_entity_poly.pdbx_strand_id
1 'polypeptide(L)'
;MRLVAQWVLLIVLFVAFYAFFRQPGDPLPDLTRWIPVALLAVCAVVVSVFIGKRVQKGWTLSSEGNQLLSRGRIAAALEKFEAAHLLLKSRSQGILPFNLGVCHLDLWHLDAAEREFTRAQDTKELPESIRRLIPARLALIAALQGALSIADKRLGEARALDEEDPLIVLVNGVIACRREDWAQARLLLHGPATHILGGPLRGLRDALLAWSVERVSGERRYVDPITVFGEASTDKLRDAWPALVAFLLERAQQVA
;
A
#
# COMPACT_ATOMS: atom_id res chain seq x y z
N MET A 1 0.92 -31.98 -13.03
CA MET A 1 0.74 -33.11 -12.08
C MET A 1 -0.44 -32.94 -11.12
N ARG A 2 -0.62 -31.81 -10.40
CA ARG A 2 -1.72 -31.64 -9.42
C ARG A 2 -3.15 -31.80 -9.99
N LEU A 3 -3.38 -31.36 -11.24
CA LEU A 3 -4.69 -31.47 -11.91
C LEU A 3 -5.04 -32.93 -12.28
N VAL A 4 -4.05 -33.70 -12.76
CA VAL A 4 -4.22 -35.13 -13.05
C VAL A 4 -4.52 -35.90 -11.76
N ALA A 5 -3.81 -35.58 -10.67
CA ALA A 5 -4.06 -36.19 -9.36
C ALA A 5 -5.47 -35.91 -8.82
N GLN A 6 -6.01 -34.70 -9.04
CA GLN A 6 -7.38 -34.36 -8.64
C GLN A 6 -8.43 -35.10 -9.49
N TRP A 7 -8.22 -35.22 -10.80
CA TRP A 7 -9.10 -36.01 -11.67
C TRP A 7 -9.07 -37.50 -11.32
N VAL A 8 -7.88 -38.05 -11.06
CA VAL A 8 -7.72 -39.43 -10.62
C VAL A 8 -8.43 -39.65 -9.29
N LEU A 9 -8.28 -38.74 -8.32
CA LEU A 9 -8.96 -38.84 -7.02
C LEU A 9 -10.49 -38.78 -7.15
N LEU A 10 -11.02 -37.91 -8.03
CA LEU A 10 -12.46 -37.82 -8.32
C LEU A 10 -13.00 -39.09 -8.97
N ILE A 11 -12.26 -39.64 -9.94
CA ILE A 11 -12.62 -40.90 -10.60
C ILE A 11 -12.57 -42.05 -9.59
N VAL A 12 -11.53 -42.12 -8.75
CA VAL A 12 -11.40 -43.13 -7.70
C VAL A 12 -12.52 -43.03 -6.66
N LEU A 13 -12.86 -41.81 -6.20
CA LEU A 13 -13.98 -41.61 -5.28
C LEU A 13 -15.33 -41.96 -5.91
N PHE A 14 -15.52 -41.65 -7.20
CA PHE A 14 -16.74 -42.01 -7.93
C PHE A 14 -16.86 -43.53 -8.11
N VAL A 15 -15.77 -44.21 -8.47
CA VAL A 15 -15.71 -45.67 -8.61
C VAL A 15 -15.86 -46.37 -7.25
N ALA A 16 -15.25 -45.83 -6.19
CA ALA A 16 -15.38 -46.36 -4.83
C ALA A 16 -16.81 -46.17 -4.29
N PHE A 17 -17.43 -45.02 -4.53
CA PHE A 17 -18.83 -44.77 -4.22
C PHE A 17 -19.74 -45.73 -5.00
N TYR A 18 -19.51 -45.90 -6.30
CA TYR A 18 -20.25 -46.85 -7.14
C TYR A 18 -20.11 -48.30 -6.68
N ALA A 19 -18.90 -48.71 -6.28
CA ALA A 19 -18.62 -50.05 -5.76
C ALA A 19 -19.23 -50.29 -4.37
N PHE A 20 -19.29 -49.27 -3.52
CA PHE A 20 -19.84 -49.36 -2.16
C PHE A 20 -21.37 -49.52 -2.14
N PHE A 21 -22.07 -48.96 -3.13
CA PHE A 21 -23.54 -49.00 -3.22
C PHE A 21 -24.09 -50.09 -4.14
N ARG A 22 -23.25 -50.94 -4.75
CA ARG A 22 -23.70 -51.99 -5.67
C ARG A 22 -23.91 -53.31 -4.95
N GLN A 23 -25.14 -53.79 -4.91
CA GLN A 23 -25.44 -55.20 -4.61
C GLN A 23 -25.45 -56.03 -5.91
N PRO A 24 -24.95 -57.27 -5.91
CA PRO A 24 -24.91 -58.12 -7.10
C PRO A 24 -26.32 -58.59 -7.48
N GLY A 25 -26.88 -58.03 -8.56
CA GLY A 25 -28.16 -58.47 -9.15
C GLY A 25 -29.14 -57.36 -9.55
N ASP A 26 -28.91 -56.12 -9.12
CA ASP A 26 -29.85 -55.03 -9.40
C ASP A 26 -29.79 -54.53 -10.87
N PRO A 27 -30.94 -54.15 -11.46
CA PRO A 27 -30.97 -53.47 -12.75
C PRO A 27 -30.22 -52.13 -12.67
N LEU A 28 -29.65 -51.69 -13.80
CA LEU A 28 -28.94 -50.41 -13.87
C LEU A 28 -29.83 -49.29 -13.29
N PRO A 29 -29.36 -48.56 -12.26
CA PRO A 29 -30.16 -47.50 -11.66
C PRO A 29 -30.46 -46.43 -12.72
N ASP A 30 -31.65 -45.84 -12.66
CA ASP A 30 -32.03 -44.72 -13.53
C ASP A 30 -31.14 -43.49 -13.21
N LEU A 31 -30.02 -43.42 -13.94
CA LEU A 31 -28.98 -42.41 -13.77
C LEU A 31 -29.46 -41.02 -14.21
N THR A 32 -30.60 -40.89 -14.90
CA THR A 32 -31.12 -39.59 -15.35
C THR A 32 -31.35 -38.61 -14.19
N ARG A 33 -31.70 -39.11 -13.00
CA ARG A 33 -31.86 -38.29 -11.79
C ARG A 33 -30.53 -37.82 -11.18
N TRP A 34 -29.42 -38.48 -11.49
CA TRP A 34 -28.08 -38.16 -10.98
C TRP A 34 -27.27 -37.29 -11.93
N ILE A 35 -27.63 -37.21 -13.21
CA ILE A 35 -26.99 -36.33 -14.20
C ILE A 35 -26.94 -34.87 -13.71
N PRO A 36 -28.03 -34.27 -13.18
CA PRO A 36 -27.98 -32.90 -12.67
C PRO A 36 -26.99 -32.73 -11.51
N VAL A 37 -26.91 -33.71 -10.61
CA VAL A 37 -26.01 -33.67 -9.44
C VAL A 37 -24.55 -33.79 -9.88
N ALA A 38 -24.25 -34.71 -10.80
CA ALA A 38 -22.91 -34.86 -11.36
C ALA A 38 -22.47 -33.60 -12.12
N LEU A 39 -23.38 -32.97 -12.89
CA LEU A 39 -23.09 -31.75 -13.63
C LEU A 39 -22.83 -30.56 -12.70
N LEU A 40 -23.62 -30.43 -11.63
CA LEU A 40 -23.38 -29.44 -10.56
C LEU A 40 -22.02 -29.66 -9.87
N ALA A 41 -21.66 -30.91 -9.56
CA ALA A 41 -20.38 -31.23 -8.93
C ALA A 41 -19.20 -30.87 -9.85
N VAL A 42 -19.28 -31.21 -11.14
CA VAL A 42 -18.25 -30.84 -12.13
C VAL A 42 -18.15 -29.33 -12.28
N CYS A 43 -19.30 -28.63 -12.39
CA CYS A 43 -19.33 -27.16 -12.44
C CYS A 43 -18.69 -26.55 -11.18
N ALA A 44 -18.99 -27.06 -9.99
CA ALA A 44 -18.41 -26.58 -8.74
C ALA A 44 -16.88 -26.76 -8.70
N VAL A 45 -16.36 -27.88 -9.22
CA VAL A 45 -14.92 -28.13 -9.32
C VAL A 45 -14.26 -27.16 -10.31
N VAL A 46 -14.85 -26.98 -11.51
CA VAL A 46 -14.31 -26.05 -12.52
C VAL A 46 -14.28 -24.62 -11.99
N VAL A 47 -15.38 -24.17 -11.36
CA VAL A 47 -15.46 -22.84 -10.74
C VAL A 47 -14.43 -22.70 -9.62
N SER A 48 -14.28 -23.71 -8.77
CA SER A 48 -13.30 -23.70 -7.67
C SER A 48 -11.86 -23.63 -8.17
N VAL A 49 -11.51 -24.37 -9.23
CA VAL A 49 -10.18 -24.32 -9.85
C VAL A 49 -9.93 -22.94 -10.49
N PHE A 50 -10.92 -22.39 -11.19
CA PHE A 50 -10.81 -21.08 -11.81
C PHE A 50 -10.61 -19.97 -10.76
N ILE A 51 -11.44 -19.96 -9.71
CA ILE A 51 -11.30 -19.02 -8.59
C ILE A 51 -9.95 -19.21 -7.89
N GLY A 52 -9.52 -20.45 -7.64
CA GLY A 52 -8.23 -20.77 -7.03
C GLY A 52 -7.04 -20.20 -7.81
N LYS A 53 -7.02 -20.40 -9.14
CA LYS A 53 -5.98 -19.83 -10.02
C LYS A 53 -6.00 -18.31 -10.02
N ARG A 54 -7.19 -17.69 -10.04
CA ARG A 54 -7.35 -16.23 -9.99
C ARG A 54 -6.76 -15.66 -8.69
N VAL A 55 -7.09 -16.27 -7.56
CA VAL A 55 -6.60 -15.86 -6.24
C VAL A 55 -5.09 -16.05 -6.14
N GLN A 56 -4.57 -17.19 -6.61
CA GLN A 56 -3.12 -17.44 -6.64
C GLN A 56 -2.38 -16.36 -7.45
N LYS A 57 -2.88 -16.03 -8.65
CA LYS A 57 -2.32 -14.95 -9.47
C LYS A 57 -2.34 -13.60 -8.73
N GLY A 58 -3.43 -13.29 -8.03
CA GLY A 58 -3.53 -12.08 -7.21
C GLY A 58 -2.45 -12.01 -6.13
N TRP A 59 -2.23 -13.09 -5.39
CA TRP A 59 -1.17 -13.15 -4.37
C TRP A 59 0.23 -13.06 -4.96
N THR A 60 0.48 -13.69 -6.11
CA THR A 60 1.75 -13.56 -6.84
C THR A 60 2.02 -12.10 -7.21
N LEU A 61 1.04 -11.41 -7.80
CA LEU A 61 1.16 -9.99 -8.14
C LEU A 61 1.42 -9.12 -6.89
N SER A 62 0.72 -9.39 -5.78
CA SER A 62 0.97 -8.67 -4.53
C SER A 62 2.38 -8.91 -3.98
N SER A 63 2.92 -10.12 -4.13
CA SER A 63 4.29 -10.43 -3.71
C SER A 63 5.33 -9.74 -4.60
N GLU A 64 5.12 -9.74 -5.92
CA GLU A 64 5.94 -8.98 -6.87
C GLU A 64 5.91 -7.48 -6.56
N GLY A 65 4.73 -6.93 -6.24
CA GLY A 65 4.60 -5.53 -5.81
C GLY A 65 5.44 -5.20 -4.58
N ASN A 66 5.42 -6.06 -3.54
CA ASN A 66 6.26 -5.88 -2.35
C ASN A 66 7.77 -5.91 -2.68
N GLN A 67 8.20 -6.78 -3.60
CA GLN A 67 9.59 -6.84 -4.04
C GLN A 67 10.02 -5.60 -4.84
N LEU A 68 9.12 -5.04 -5.65
CA LEU A 68 9.38 -3.80 -6.39
C LEU A 68 9.45 -2.61 -5.43
N LEU A 69 8.52 -2.54 -4.47
CA LEU A 69 8.48 -1.48 -3.46
C LEU A 69 9.75 -1.47 -2.61
N SER A 70 10.24 -2.63 -2.16
CA SER A 70 11.49 -2.71 -1.39
C SER A 70 12.74 -2.31 -2.19
N ARG A 71 12.67 -2.30 -3.52
CA ARG A 71 13.72 -1.81 -4.42
C ARG A 71 13.52 -0.34 -4.83
N GLY A 72 12.51 0.34 -4.30
CA GLY A 72 12.19 1.73 -4.63
C GLY A 72 11.53 1.92 -6.00
N ARG A 73 11.03 0.85 -6.64
CA ARG A 73 10.33 0.91 -7.94
C ARG A 73 8.83 1.12 -7.72
N ILE A 74 8.46 2.34 -7.31
CA ILE A 74 7.14 2.66 -6.74
C ILE A 74 6.01 2.55 -7.76
N ALA A 75 6.15 3.11 -8.96
CA ALA A 75 5.15 3.06 -10.02
C ALA A 75 4.91 1.63 -10.51
N ALA A 76 5.99 0.85 -10.67
CA ALA A 76 5.87 -0.55 -11.04
C ALA A 76 5.20 -1.38 -9.92
N ALA A 77 5.48 -1.07 -8.64
CA ALA A 77 4.80 -1.71 -7.51
C ALA A 77 3.30 -1.38 -7.51
N LEU A 78 2.94 -0.11 -7.77
CA LEU A 78 1.55 0.34 -7.86
C LEU A 78 0.77 -0.45 -8.92
N GLU A 79 1.30 -0.59 -10.14
CA GLU A 79 0.66 -1.37 -11.21
C GLU A 79 0.38 -2.82 -10.78
N LYS A 80 1.32 -3.44 -10.06
CA LYS A 80 1.17 -4.82 -9.56
C LYS A 80 0.11 -4.91 -8.47
N PHE A 81 0.05 -3.95 -7.56
CA PHE A 81 -0.97 -3.92 -6.51
C PHE A 81 -2.37 -3.64 -7.07
N GLU A 82 -2.51 -2.73 -8.04
CA GLU A 82 -3.77 -2.47 -8.72
C GLU A 82 -4.28 -3.72 -9.47
N ALA A 83 -3.40 -4.40 -10.21
CA ALA A 83 -3.71 -5.66 -10.87
C ALA A 83 -4.09 -6.75 -9.85
N ALA A 84 -3.39 -6.85 -8.73
CA ALA A 84 -3.74 -7.77 -7.64
C ALA A 84 -5.11 -7.44 -7.04
N HIS A 85 -5.43 -6.15 -6.87
CA HIS A 85 -6.69 -5.69 -6.28
C HIS A 85 -7.90 -6.14 -7.10
N LEU A 86 -7.81 -6.06 -8.43
CA LEU A 86 -8.86 -6.55 -9.34
C LEU A 86 -9.11 -8.05 -9.20
N LEU A 87 -8.08 -8.83 -8.85
CA LEU A 87 -8.19 -10.28 -8.69
C LEU A 87 -8.64 -10.69 -7.29
N LEU A 88 -8.30 -9.88 -6.27
CA LEU A 88 -8.52 -10.18 -4.86
C LEU A 88 -9.66 -9.37 -4.21
N LYS A 89 -10.48 -8.62 -4.98
CA LYS A 89 -11.54 -7.68 -4.53
C LYS A 89 -12.23 -7.93 -3.18
N SER A 90 -12.51 -9.17 -2.80
CA SER A 90 -13.18 -9.53 -1.53
C SER A 90 -12.31 -10.30 -0.53
N ARG A 91 -11.07 -10.61 -0.88
CA ARG A 91 -10.11 -11.43 -0.12
C ARG A 91 -8.83 -10.70 0.23
N SER A 92 -8.58 -9.53 -0.37
CA SER A 92 -7.45 -8.71 0.03
C SER A 92 -7.77 -8.04 1.36
N GLN A 93 -7.43 -8.75 2.43
CA GLN A 93 -7.30 -8.26 3.80
C GLN A 93 -6.51 -6.94 3.77
N GLY A 94 -6.79 -5.99 4.67
CA GLY A 94 -6.46 -4.55 4.55
C GLY A 94 -5.02 -4.15 4.18
N ILE A 95 -4.08 -5.11 4.15
CA ILE A 95 -2.71 -4.99 3.67
C ILE A 95 -2.64 -4.45 2.23
N LEU A 96 -3.48 -4.92 1.30
CA LEU A 96 -3.37 -4.47 -0.08
C LEU A 96 -3.77 -2.98 -0.26
N PRO A 97 -4.91 -2.51 0.28
CA PRO A 97 -5.18 -1.07 0.36
C PRO A 97 -4.06 -0.29 1.07
N PHE A 98 -3.50 -0.82 2.16
CA PHE A 98 -2.37 -0.16 2.84
C PHE A 98 -1.17 0.04 1.90
N ASN A 99 -0.78 -1.01 1.15
CA ASN A 99 0.34 -0.94 0.21
C ASN A 99 0.07 0.00 -0.99
N LEU A 100 -1.17 0.01 -1.49
CA LEU A 100 -1.60 1.00 -2.49
C LEU A 100 -1.47 2.42 -1.94
N GLY A 101 -1.89 2.65 -0.70
CA GLY A 101 -1.75 3.92 0.00
C GLY A 101 -0.28 4.36 0.12
N VAL A 102 0.63 3.44 0.45
CA VAL A 102 2.09 3.73 0.50
C VAL A 102 2.60 4.14 -0.88
N CYS A 103 2.26 3.39 -1.94
CA CYS A 103 2.71 3.73 -3.30
C CYS A 103 2.17 5.09 -3.74
N HIS A 104 0.89 5.38 -3.47
CA HIS A 104 0.31 6.68 -3.78
C HIS A 104 0.96 7.82 -2.99
N LEU A 105 1.27 7.62 -1.71
CA LEU A 105 1.95 8.62 -0.89
C LEU A 105 3.35 8.92 -1.43
N ASP A 106 4.13 7.89 -1.73
CA ASP A 106 5.48 8.02 -2.30
C ASP A 106 5.47 8.65 -3.71
N LEU A 107 4.34 8.57 -4.42
CA LEU A 107 4.10 9.24 -5.71
C LEU A 107 3.41 10.60 -5.56
N TRP A 108 3.25 11.11 -4.34
CA TRP A 108 2.55 12.37 -4.02
C TRP A 108 1.09 12.44 -4.50
N HIS A 109 0.45 11.30 -4.76
CA HIS A 109 -0.98 11.20 -5.05
C HIS A 109 -1.79 11.24 -3.74
N LEU A 110 -1.75 12.38 -3.04
CA LEU A 110 -2.21 12.52 -1.66
C LEU A 110 -3.67 12.07 -1.44
N ASP A 111 -4.60 12.48 -2.30
CA ASP A 111 -6.01 12.10 -2.17
C ASP A 111 -6.24 10.60 -2.39
N ALA A 112 -5.46 9.98 -3.29
CA ALA A 112 -5.53 8.54 -3.54
C ALA A 112 -4.95 7.77 -2.36
N ALA A 113 -3.82 8.26 -1.80
CA ALA A 113 -3.22 7.70 -0.61
C ALA A 113 -4.18 7.74 0.59
N GLU A 114 -4.84 8.88 0.82
CA GLU A 114 -5.82 9.03 1.89
C GLU A 114 -6.95 8.00 1.77
N ARG A 115 -7.57 7.90 0.59
CA ARG A 115 -8.66 6.93 0.35
C ARG A 115 -8.22 5.49 0.63
N GLU A 116 -7.04 5.10 0.16
CA GLU A 116 -6.54 3.74 0.34
C GLU A 116 -6.16 3.44 1.80
N PHE A 117 -5.60 4.42 2.52
CA PHE A 117 -5.33 4.28 3.95
C PHE A 117 -6.61 4.21 4.79
N THR A 118 -7.61 5.04 4.50
CA THR A 118 -8.93 4.95 5.16
C THR A 118 -9.56 3.58 4.90
N ARG A 119 -9.53 3.11 3.65
CA ARG A 119 -10.03 1.78 3.29
C ARG A 119 -9.28 0.66 4.01
N ALA A 120 -7.96 0.77 4.16
CA ALA A 120 -7.17 -0.17 4.94
C ALA A 120 -7.58 -0.17 6.42
N GLN A 121 -7.75 1.02 7.01
CA GLN A 121 -8.13 1.20 8.41
C GLN A 121 -9.49 0.59 8.73
N ASP A 122 -10.47 0.76 7.84
CA ASP A 122 -11.83 0.24 8.01
C ASP A 122 -11.92 -1.29 7.83
N THR A 123 -10.84 -1.93 7.36
CA THR A 123 -10.80 -3.39 7.19
C THR A 123 -10.51 -4.08 8.53
N LYS A 124 -11.46 -4.92 9.00
CA LYS A 124 -11.35 -5.65 10.28
C LYS A 124 -10.12 -6.56 10.37
N GLU A 125 -9.74 -7.19 9.26
CA GLU A 125 -8.66 -8.18 9.20
C GLU A 125 -7.26 -7.57 9.06
N LEU A 126 -7.13 -6.23 9.08
CA LEU A 126 -5.82 -5.59 9.04
C LEU A 126 -5.05 -5.87 10.34
N PRO A 127 -3.81 -6.41 10.28
CA PRO A 127 -2.98 -6.62 11.46
C PRO A 127 -2.76 -5.34 12.25
N GLU A 128 -2.84 -5.41 13.57
CA GLU A 128 -2.71 -4.24 14.45
C GLU A 128 -1.36 -3.52 14.29
N SER A 129 -0.30 -4.28 14.02
CA SER A 129 1.04 -3.76 13.73
C SER A 129 1.09 -2.83 12.52
N ILE A 130 0.19 -3.01 11.55
CA ILE A 130 0.02 -2.15 10.38
C ILE A 130 -1.04 -1.07 10.65
N ARG A 131 -2.15 -1.43 11.32
CA ARG A 131 -3.23 -0.50 11.66
C ARG A 131 -2.71 0.73 12.40
N ARG A 132 -1.83 0.53 13.38
CA ARG A 132 -1.21 1.61 14.16
C ARG A 132 -0.38 2.59 13.34
N LEU A 133 0.06 2.21 12.14
CA LEU A 133 0.89 3.03 11.25
C LEU A 133 0.09 3.99 10.37
N ILE A 134 -1.23 3.76 10.25
CA ILE A 134 -2.11 4.52 9.37
C ILE A 134 -2.33 5.96 9.85
N PRO A 135 -2.64 6.22 11.14
CA PRO A 135 -2.91 7.58 11.60
C PRO A 135 -1.77 8.58 11.30
N ALA A 136 -0.52 8.18 11.51
CA ALA A 136 0.65 9.03 11.18
C ALA A 136 0.77 9.33 9.67
N ARG A 137 0.41 8.39 8.79
CA ARG A 137 0.41 8.61 7.34
C ARG A 137 -0.72 9.54 6.90
N LEU A 138 -1.91 9.38 7.48
CA LEU A 138 -3.02 10.31 7.27
C LEU A 138 -2.68 11.71 7.79
N ALA A 139 -1.97 11.81 8.91
CA ALA A 139 -1.48 13.07 9.43
C ALA A 139 -0.48 13.74 8.47
N LEU A 140 0.45 12.97 7.90
CA LEU A 140 1.39 13.47 6.92
C LEU A 140 0.68 14.01 5.68
N ILE A 141 -0.30 13.27 5.16
CA ILE A 141 -1.11 13.69 4.01
C ILE A 141 -1.83 15.01 4.31
N ALA A 142 -2.53 15.10 5.45
CA ALA A 142 -3.22 16.31 5.86
C ALA A 142 -2.26 17.50 6.02
N ALA A 143 -1.09 17.28 6.63
CA ALA A 143 -0.07 18.32 6.80
C ALA A 143 0.50 18.79 5.44
N LEU A 144 0.74 17.85 4.52
CA LEU A 144 1.16 18.15 3.15
C LEU A 144 0.08 18.86 2.34
N GLN A 145 -1.20 18.68 2.64
CA GLN A 145 -2.30 19.44 2.04
C GLN A 145 -2.57 20.79 2.76
N GLY A 146 -1.89 21.07 3.88
CA GLY A 146 -2.09 22.28 4.69
C GLY A 146 -3.29 22.21 5.65
N ALA A 147 -3.96 21.06 5.76
CA ALA A 147 -5.05 20.83 6.70
C ALA A 147 -4.52 20.53 8.12
N LEU A 148 -3.86 21.52 8.75
CA LEU A 148 -3.08 21.33 9.98
C LEU A 148 -3.91 20.83 11.17
N SER A 149 -5.15 21.28 11.32
CA SER A 149 -6.04 20.81 12.39
C SER A 149 -6.39 19.32 12.24
N ILE A 150 -6.55 18.85 11.00
CA ILE A 150 -6.77 17.43 10.69
C ILE A 150 -5.48 16.65 10.97
N ALA A 151 -4.31 17.20 10.59
CA ALA A 151 -3.03 16.58 10.87
C ALA A 151 -2.79 16.37 12.37
N ASP A 152 -3.02 17.41 13.19
CA ASP A 152 -2.90 17.35 14.65
C ASP A 152 -3.86 16.30 15.25
N LYS A 153 -5.11 16.24 14.75
CA LYS A 153 -6.07 15.22 15.19
C LYS A 153 -5.58 13.80 14.87
N ARG A 154 -5.05 13.58 13.66
CA ARG A 154 -4.55 12.27 13.22
C ARG A 154 -3.26 11.86 13.95
N LEU A 155 -2.39 12.81 14.30
CA LEU A 155 -1.27 12.56 15.22
C LEU A 155 -1.77 12.13 16.60
N GLY A 156 -2.83 12.78 17.11
CA GLY A 156 -3.48 12.40 18.35
C GLY A 156 -4.10 11.00 18.35
N GLU A 157 -4.35 10.41 17.17
CA GLU A 157 -4.77 9.01 16.97
C GLU A 157 -3.58 8.04 16.86
N ALA A 158 -2.38 8.55 16.56
CA ALA A 158 -1.15 7.78 16.37
C ALA A 158 -0.41 7.43 17.69
N ARG A 159 -1.07 7.49 18.85
CA ARG A 159 -0.47 7.31 20.20
C ARG A 159 0.24 5.98 20.44
N ALA A 160 0.00 5.00 19.58
CA ALA A 160 0.66 3.71 19.63
C ALA A 160 2.09 3.74 19.04
N LEU A 161 2.48 4.85 18.40
CA LEU A 161 3.83 5.11 17.94
C LEU A 161 4.57 5.98 18.96
N ASP A 162 5.87 5.78 19.02
CA ASP A 162 6.75 6.58 19.85
C ASP A 162 6.83 8.02 19.32
N GLU A 163 7.08 9.00 20.19
CA GLU A 163 7.28 10.38 19.77
C GLU A 163 8.52 10.54 18.88
N GLU A 164 9.51 9.65 19.05
CA GLU A 164 10.70 9.54 18.21
C GLU A 164 10.50 8.65 16.97
N ASP A 165 9.28 8.17 16.70
CA ASP A 165 9.01 7.47 15.44
C ASP A 165 9.32 8.41 14.26
N PRO A 166 10.10 7.96 13.26
CA PRO A 166 10.57 8.81 12.17
C PRO A 166 9.44 9.52 11.42
N LEU A 167 8.28 8.85 11.28
CA LEU A 167 7.15 9.41 10.59
C LEU A 167 6.44 10.47 11.45
N ILE A 168 6.34 10.26 12.76
CA ILE A 168 5.80 11.25 13.69
C ILE A 168 6.65 12.53 13.67
N VAL A 169 7.98 12.37 13.77
CA VAL A 169 8.94 13.49 13.71
C VAL A 169 8.83 14.22 12.37
N LEU A 170 8.73 13.49 11.25
CA LEU A 170 8.55 14.09 9.93
C LEU A 170 7.25 14.89 9.84
N VAL A 171 6.12 14.35 10.30
CA VAL A 171 4.83 15.05 10.29
C VAL A 171 4.92 16.34 11.10
N ASN A 172 5.49 16.29 12.30
CA ASN A 172 5.70 17.47 13.13
C ASN A 172 6.59 18.51 12.43
N GLY A 173 7.65 18.07 11.74
CA GLY A 173 8.50 18.94 10.93
C GLY A 173 7.75 19.60 9.77
N VAL A 174 6.89 18.84 9.06
CA VAL A 174 6.01 19.37 8.00
C VAL A 174 5.05 20.42 8.57
N ILE A 175 4.41 20.14 9.72
CA ILE A 175 3.51 21.08 10.39
C ILE A 175 4.26 22.36 10.79
N ALA A 176 5.47 22.23 11.37
CA ALA A 176 6.29 23.37 11.74
C ALA A 176 6.67 24.23 10.51
N CYS A 177 7.09 23.61 9.41
CA CYS A 177 7.34 24.31 8.14
C CYS A 177 6.07 24.99 7.59
N ARG A 178 4.90 24.35 7.68
CA ARG A 178 3.62 24.93 7.27
C ARG A 178 3.20 26.12 8.12
N ARG A 179 3.62 26.15 9.39
CA ARG A 179 3.41 27.27 10.34
C ARG A 179 4.51 28.33 10.26
N GLU A 180 5.50 28.14 9.39
CA GLU A 180 6.69 28.98 9.30
C GLU A 180 7.52 29.04 10.60
N ASP A 181 7.37 28.03 11.47
CA ASP A 181 8.23 27.86 12.63
C ASP A 181 9.52 27.13 12.21
N TRP A 182 10.38 27.87 11.53
CA TRP A 182 11.59 27.33 10.92
C TRP A 182 12.61 26.83 11.96
N ALA A 183 12.64 27.44 13.16
CA ALA A 183 13.52 27.02 14.23
C ALA A 183 13.11 25.63 14.76
N GLN A 184 11.82 25.44 15.02
CA GLN A 184 11.30 24.15 15.46
C GLN A 184 11.42 23.09 14.35
N ALA A 185 11.09 23.43 13.10
CA ALA A 185 11.23 22.52 11.97
C ALA A 185 12.69 22.01 11.84
N ARG A 186 13.67 22.90 11.95
CA ARG A 186 15.08 22.55 11.92
C ARG A 186 15.46 21.59 13.05
N LEU A 187 15.00 21.86 14.27
CA LEU A 187 15.31 21.01 15.44
C LEU A 187 14.77 19.59 15.26
N LEU A 188 13.53 19.46 14.79
CA LEU A 188 12.88 18.17 14.55
C LEU A 188 13.57 17.38 13.42
N LEU A 189 13.79 18.04 12.28
CA LEU A 189 14.25 17.37 11.05
C LEU A 189 15.76 17.06 11.06
N HIS A 190 16.54 17.71 11.91
CA HIS A 190 17.96 17.40 12.12
C HIS A 190 18.17 16.19 13.05
N GLY A 191 17.13 15.73 13.75
CA GLY A 191 17.22 14.65 14.72
C GLY A 191 17.54 13.28 14.09
N PRO A 192 18.24 12.39 14.82
CA PRO A 192 18.65 11.07 14.31
C PRO A 192 17.47 10.16 13.95
N ALA A 193 16.32 10.35 14.59
CA ALA A 193 15.08 9.61 14.31
C ALA A 193 14.73 9.61 12.82
N THR A 194 14.94 10.72 12.12
CA THR A 194 14.55 10.83 10.70
C THR A 194 15.56 10.24 9.72
N HIS A 195 16.75 9.82 10.20
CA HIS A 195 17.81 9.31 9.33
C HIS A 195 17.49 7.95 8.70
N ILE A 196 16.56 7.20 9.29
CA ILE A 196 16.12 5.89 8.77
C ILE A 196 15.02 5.99 7.71
N LEU A 197 14.55 7.21 7.41
CA LEU A 197 13.60 7.42 6.31
C LEU A 197 14.25 7.06 4.98
N GLY A 198 13.49 6.35 4.15
CA GLY A 198 13.87 5.98 2.79
C GLY A 198 13.10 6.76 1.72
N GLY A 199 13.55 6.65 0.48
CA GLY A 199 12.80 7.09 -0.70
C GLY A 199 12.37 8.56 -0.67
N PRO A 200 11.17 8.88 -1.20
CA PRO A 200 10.63 10.24 -1.26
C PRO A 200 10.49 10.95 0.09
N LEU A 201 10.19 10.22 1.16
CA LEU A 201 10.07 10.78 2.51
C LEU A 201 11.43 11.28 3.05
N ARG A 202 12.52 10.56 2.73
CA ARG A 202 13.88 11.02 3.01
C ARG A 202 14.17 12.35 2.31
N GLY A 203 13.82 12.42 1.02
CA GLY A 203 13.98 13.63 0.22
C GLY A 203 13.18 14.80 0.77
N LEU A 204 11.91 14.58 1.11
CA LEU A 204 11.07 15.58 1.75
C LEU A 204 11.71 16.12 3.03
N ARG A 205 12.19 15.23 3.90
CA ARG A 205 12.91 15.61 5.12
C ARG A 205 14.16 16.43 4.82
N ASP A 206 15.00 16.01 3.86
CA ASP A 206 16.22 16.72 3.48
C ASP A 206 15.92 18.11 2.92
N ALA A 207 14.88 18.23 2.08
CA ALA A 207 14.42 19.48 1.51
C ALA A 207 13.90 20.46 2.57
N LEU A 208 13.04 19.99 3.48
CA LEU A 208 12.48 20.83 4.54
C LEU A 208 13.56 21.24 5.56
N LEU A 209 14.53 20.37 5.84
CA LEU A 209 15.69 20.73 6.65
C LEU A 209 16.54 21.81 5.99
N ALA A 210 16.85 21.66 4.69
CA ALA A 210 17.57 22.68 3.95
C ALA A 210 16.82 24.02 3.94
N TRP A 211 15.51 23.98 3.71
CA TRP A 211 14.68 25.17 3.68
C TRP A 211 14.61 25.87 5.05
N SER A 212 14.43 25.10 6.12
CA SER A 212 14.42 25.65 7.49
C SER A 212 15.76 26.28 7.87
N VAL A 213 16.89 25.67 7.49
CA VAL A 213 18.21 26.26 7.71
C VAL A 213 18.34 27.58 6.95
N GLU A 214 17.99 27.62 5.68
CA GLU A 214 18.06 28.83 4.88
C GLU A 214 17.19 29.95 5.47
N ARG A 215 16.00 29.62 5.97
CA ARG A 215 15.11 30.59 6.63
C ARG A 215 15.62 31.10 7.97
N VAL A 216 16.37 30.28 8.71
CA VAL A 216 16.90 30.65 10.04
C VAL A 216 18.23 31.39 9.94
N SER A 217 19.15 30.94 9.09
CA SER A 217 20.53 31.46 9.04
C SER A 217 20.88 32.19 7.74
N GLY A 218 20.04 32.12 6.71
CA GLY A 218 20.37 32.59 5.36
C GLY A 218 21.35 31.68 4.61
N GLU A 219 21.83 30.60 5.25
CA GLU A 219 22.74 29.64 4.64
C GLU A 219 21.97 28.77 3.64
N ARG A 220 22.32 28.88 2.37
CA ARG A 220 21.77 28.02 1.32
C ARG A 220 22.37 26.62 1.42
N ARG A 221 21.51 25.61 1.30
CA ARG A 221 21.91 24.20 1.27
C ARG A 221 21.46 23.53 -0.02
N TYR A 222 22.28 22.58 -0.48
CA TYR A 222 21.93 21.74 -1.60
C TYR A 222 20.72 20.86 -1.27
N VAL A 223 19.82 20.74 -2.24
CA VAL A 223 18.69 19.81 -2.18
C VAL A 223 18.67 19.03 -3.48
N ASP A 224 18.60 17.71 -3.38
CA ASP A 224 18.41 16.85 -4.53
C ASP A 224 16.90 16.68 -4.82
N PRO A 225 16.35 17.35 -5.85
CA PRO A 225 14.94 17.22 -6.21
C PRO A 225 14.60 15.79 -6.66
N ILE A 226 15.57 15.01 -7.17
CA ILE A 226 15.34 13.63 -7.62
C ILE A 226 14.98 12.76 -6.41
N THR A 227 15.62 12.97 -5.27
CA THR A 227 15.25 12.24 -4.05
C THR A 227 13.83 12.60 -3.58
N VAL A 228 13.35 13.83 -3.77
CA VAL A 228 11.99 14.23 -3.37
C VAL A 228 10.93 13.71 -4.34
N PHE A 229 11.11 13.94 -5.63
CA PHE A 229 10.13 13.56 -6.63
C PHE A 229 10.22 12.07 -6.96
N GLY A 230 11.40 11.48 -7.00
CA GLY A 230 11.59 10.08 -7.35
C GLY A 230 10.95 9.76 -8.70
N GLU A 231 9.97 8.86 -8.68
CA GLU A 231 9.15 8.49 -9.85
C GLU A 231 7.87 9.35 -10.00
N ALA A 232 7.62 10.29 -9.08
CA ALA A 232 6.45 11.15 -9.08
C ALA A 232 6.59 12.36 -10.03
N SER A 233 5.46 12.82 -10.58
CA SER A 233 5.42 14.12 -11.27
C SER A 233 5.53 15.28 -10.27
N THR A 234 6.24 16.33 -10.67
CA THR A 234 6.31 17.58 -9.91
C THR A 234 4.95 18.24 -9.69
N ASP A 235 3.99 18.01 -10.60
CA ASP A 235 2.70 18.69 -10.59
C ASP A 235 1.87 18.29 -9.37
N LYS A 236 1.93 17.02 -8.97
CA LYS A 236 1.13 16.48 -7.87
C LYS A 236 1.49 17.09 -6.52
N LEU A 237 2.79 17.22 -6.25
CA LEU A 237 3.25 17.90 -5.04
C LEU A 237 3.03 19.42 -5.14
N ARG A 238 3.09 19.99 -6.35
CA ARG A 238 2.84 21.42 -6.57
C ARG A 238 1.42 21.81 -6.21
N ASP A 239 0.43 20.98 -6.56
CA ASP A 239 -0.98 21.21 -6.22
C ASP A 239 -1.18 21.31 -4.70
N ALA A 240 -0.46 20.51 -3.92
CA ALA A 240 -0.55 20.49 -2.46
C ALA A 240 0.30 21.58 -1.80
N TRP A 241 1.53 21.80 -2.28
CA TRP A 241 2.48 22.76 -1.69
C TRP A 241 3.29 23.51 -2.74
N PRO A 242 2.72 24.55 -3.38
CA PRO A 242 3.38 25.29 -4.45
C PRO A 242 4.72 25.90 -4.01
N ALA A 243 4.77 26.47 -2.81
CA ALA A 243 5.96 27.11 -2.26
C ALA A 243 7.14 26.14 -2.06
N LEU A 244 6.87 24.89 -1.63
CA LEU A 244 7.90 23.86 -1.49
C LEU A 244 8.46 23.50 -2.87
N VAL A 245 7.61 23.29 -3.87
CA VAL A 245 8.05 22.96 -5.23
C VAL A 245 8.84 24.10 -5.85
N ALA A 246 8.43 25.36 -5.64
CA ALA A 246 9.19 26.53 -6.09
C ALA A 246 10.61 26.55 -5.49
N PHE A 247 10.73 26.33 -4.16
CA PHE A 247 12.01 26.21 -3.48
C PHE A 247 12.88 25.10 -4.07
N LEU A 248 12.31 23.91 -4.29
CA LEU A 248 13.03 22.76 -4.86
C LEU A 248 13.57 23.05 -6.27
N LEU A 249 12.73 23.65 -7.13
CA LEU A 249 13.10 23.95 -8.52
C LEU A 249 14.14 25.08 -8.60
N GLU A 250 14.02 26.11 -7.76
CA GLU A 250 15.02 27.19 -7.69
C GLU A 250 16.40 26.65 -7.29
N ARG A 251 16.44 25.72 -6.32
CA ARG A 251 17.70 25.11 -5.86
C ARG A 251 18.27 24.12 -6.88
N ALA A 252 17.42 23.41 -7.62
CA ALA A 252 17.85 22.51 -8.70
C ALA A 252 18.54 23.26 -9.86
N GLN A 253 18.01 24.42 -10.25
CA GLN A 253 18.53 25.22 -11.36
C GLN A 253 19.88 25.87 -11.06
N GLN A 254 20.23 26.06 -9.79
CA GLN A 254 21.49 26.70 -9.39
C GLN A 254 22.68 25.73 -9.36
N VAL A 255 22.44 24.43 -9.59
CA VAL A 255 23.45 23.36 -9.57
C VAL A 255 23.74 22.81 -10.97
N ALA A 256 22.86 23.09 -11.94
CA ALA A 256 23.01 22.76 -13.36
C ALA A 256 23.72 23.87 -14.14
#